data_AF-A0A7J3UBA8-F1
#
_entry.id   AF-A0A7J3UBA8-F1
#
_cell.length_a   1.000
_cell.length_b   1.000
_cell.length_c   1.000
_cell.angle_alpha   90.00
_cell.angle_beta   90.00
_cell.angle_gamma   90.00
#
_symmetry.space_group_name_H-M   'P 1'
#
loop_
_entity.id
_entity.type
_entity.pdbx_description
1 polymer ?
#
loop_
_entity_poly.entity_id
_entity_poly.type
_entity_poly.pdbx_seq_one_letter_code
_entity_poly.pdbx_strand_id
1 'polypeptide(L)'
;MNSTLISSIKKDYLNKLAEQKKRIDGRAFDEYRKISIETNIVRKAEGSARVKIGNTQVLAGIKMDVGEPYSDSPESGVLTTSAELIPMASPDFEAGPPREDAIELARVVDRGIRESEVI
;
A
#
# COMPACT_ATOMS: atom_id res chain seq x y z
N MET A 1 -4.88 19.00 -8.53
CA MET A 1 -6.10 18.22 -8.79
C MET A 1 -6.25 18.01 -10.29
N ASN A 2 -5.49 17.10 -10.89
CA ASN A 2 -5.89 16.52 -12.17
C ASN A 2 -6.71 15.29 -11.84
N SER A 3 -7.99 15.48 -11.49
CA SER A 3 -8.90 14.36 -11.50
C SER A 3 -8.86 13.81 -12.92
N THR A 4 -8.45 12.55 -13.08
CA THR A 4 -8.57 11.88 -14.37
C THR A 4 -10.04 12.00 -14.76
N LEU A 5 -10.36 12.85 -15.74
CA LEU A 5 -11.72 13.07 -16.19
C LEU A 5 -12.26 11.72 -16.68
N ILE A 6 -13.03 11.06 -15.81
CA ILE A 6 -13.67 9.80 -16.18
C ILE A 6 -14.77 10.18 -17.15
N SER A 7 -14.64 9.72 -18.40
CA SER A 7 -15.69 9.87 -19.41
C SER A 7 -17.03 9.39 -18.85
N SER A 8 -18.09 10.16 -19.08
CA SER A 8 -19.47 9.80 -18.71
C SER A 8 -19.83 8.40 -19.20
N ILE A 9 -19.41 8.04 -20.41
CA ILE A 9 -19.62 6.73 -21.02
C ILE A 9 -19.01 5.61 -20.16
N LYS A 10 -17.78 5.81 -19.66
CA LYS A 10 -17.10 4.82 -18.82
C LYS A 10 -17.81 4.67 -17.48
N LYS A 11 -18.27 5.76 -16.89
CA LYS A 11 -19.04 5.74 -15.63
C LYS A 11 -20.36 4.99 -15.81
N ASP A 12 -21.13 5.30 -16.85
CA ASP A 12 -22.41 4.65 -17.14
C ASP A 12 -22.26 3.15 -17.43
N TYR A 13 -21.18 2.78 -18.13
CA TYR A 13 -20.85 1.38 -18.38
C TYR A 13 -20.56 0.61 -17.09
N LEU A 14 -19.77 1.19 -16.17
CA LEU A 14 -19.48 0.58 -14.87
C LEU A 14 -20.74 0.42 -14.01
N ASN A 15 -21.64 1.42 -14.03
CA ASN A 15 -22.91 1.35 -13.30
C ASN A 15 -23.80 0.20 -13.82
N LYS A 16 -23.95 0.07 -15.15
CA LYS A 16 -24.72 -1.04 -15.75
C LYS A 16 -24.16 -2.41 -15.40
N LEU A 17 -22.84 -2.55 -15.35
CA LEU A 17 -22.21 -3.81 -14.93
C LEU A 17 -22.50 -4.11 -13.46
N ALA A 18 -22.44 -3.10 -12.59
CA ALA A 18 -22.75 -3.26 -11.18
C ALA A 18 -24.22 -3.69 -10.96
N GLU A 19 -25.18 -3.12 -11.69
CA GLU A 19 -26.59 -3.54 -11.69
C GLU A 19 -26.77 -5.01 -12.08
N GLN A 20 -25.93 -5.49 -13.01
CA GLN A 20 -25.91 -6.89 -13.45
C GLN A 20 -25.09 -7.80 -12.54
N LYS A 21 -24.59 -7.31 -11.39
CA LYS A 21 -23.72 -8.05 -10.48
C LYS A 21 -22.44 -8.58 -11.16
N LYS A 22 -21.88 -7.79 -12.09
CA LYS A 22 -20.67 -8.14 -12.85
C LYS A 22 -19.56 -7.11 -12.65
N ARG A 23 -18.32 -7.57 -12.75
CA ARG A 23 -17.11 -6.73 -12.82
C ARG A 23 -16.56 -6.71 -14.23
N ILE A 24 -15.82 -5.66 -14.58
CA ILE A 24 -15.19 -5.49 -15.90
C ILE A 24 -14.25 -6.63 -16.29
N ASP A 25 -13.61 -7.25 -15.31
CA ASP A 25 -12.64 -8.33 -15.47
C ASP A 25 -13.23 -9.71 -15.16
N GLY A 26 -14.56 -9.80 -15.02
CA GLY A 26 -15.31 -11.05 -14.85
C GLY A 26 -15.21 -11.71 -13.48
N ARG A 27 -14.39 -11.17 -12.56
CA ARG A 27 -14.24 -11.70 -11.20
C ARG A 27 -15.52 -11.60 -10.38
N ALA A 28 -15.66 -12.45 -9.38
CA ALA A 28 -16.69 -12.28 -8.35
C ALA A 28 -16.40 -11.05 -7.46
N PHE A 29 -17.37 -10.62 -6.66
CA PHE A 29 -17.23 -9.43 -5.81
C PHE A 29 -16.26 -9.63 -4.63
N ASP A 30 -16.18 -10.86 -4.13
CA ASP A 30 -15.31 -11.34 -3.07
C ASP A 30 -13.97 -11.90 -3.58
N GLU A 31 -13.80 -11.99 -4.90
CA GLU A 31 -12.59 -12.52 -5.51
C GLU A 31 -11.51 -11.43 -5.66
N TYR A 32 -10.31 -11.71 -5.14
CA TYR A 32 -9.11 -10.88 -5.33
C TYR A 32 -8.52 -11.01 -6.74
N ARG A 33 -7.70 -10.03 -7.14
CA ARG A 33 -6.81 -10.23 -8.32
C ARG A 33 -5.70 -11.20 -7.92
N LYS A 34 -5.06 -11.84 -8.90
CA LYS A 34 -3.91 -12.71 -8.66
C LYS A 34 -2.87 -12.02 -7.77
N ILE A 35 -2.57 -12.66 -6.64
CA ILE A 35 -1.57 -12.20 -5.67
C ILE A 35 -0.28 -12.98 -5.90
N SER A 36 0.86 -12.29 -5.93
CA SER A 36 2.18 -12.91 -5.91
C SER A 36 3.10 -12.19 -4.95
N ILE A 37 3.89 -12.96 -4.20
CA ILE A 37 4.80 -12.45 -3.19
C ILE A 37 6.21 -12.96 -3.50
N GLU A 38 7.15 -12.04 -3.65
CA GLU A 38 8.58 -12.31 -3.85
C GLU A 38 9.34 -11.75 -2.64
N THR A 39 9.93 -12.60 -1.80
CA THR A 39 10.72 -12.18 -0.63
C THR A 39 12.21 -12.05 -0.94
N ASN A 40 12.96 -11.36 -0.09
CA ASN A 40 14.43 -11.21 -0.17
C ASN A 40 14.94 -10.56 -1.46
N ILE A 41 14.18 -9.60 -1.99
CA ILE A 41 14.50 -8.93 -3.25
C ILE A 41 15.46 -7.73 -3.10
N VAL A 42 15.53 -7.13 -1.91
CA VAL A 42 16.48 -6.07 -1.57
C VAL A 42 17.57 -6.66 -0.70
N ARG A 43 18.72 -6.99 -1.29
CA ARG A 43 19.83 -7.68 -0.61
C ARG A 43 20.38 -6.94 0.61
N LYS A 44 20.30 -5.60 0.60
CA LYS A 44 20.83 -4.78 1.69
C LYS A 44 19.86 -4.65 2.86
N ALA A 45 18.59 -5.00 2.71
CA ALA A 45 17.60 -4.90 3.77
C ALA A 45 17.56 -6.20 4.60
N GLU A 46 17.32 -6.09 5.90
CA GLU A 46 17.21 -7.23 6.81
C GLU A 46 15.98 -8.09 6.48
N GLY A 47 14.92 -7.44 5.99
CA GLY A 47 13.77 -8.09 5.39
C GLY A 47 13.29 -7.30 4.16
N SER A 48 12.79 -7.99 3.14
CA SER A 48 12.15 -7.30 2.01
C SER A 48 11.15 -8.18 1.29
N ALA A 49 10.12 -7.56 0.72
CA ALA A 49 9.13 -8.23 -0.11
C ALA A 49 8.63 -7.32 -1.23
N ARG A 50 8.44 -7.88 -2.42
CA ARG A 50 7.63 -7.30 -3.49
C ARG A 50 6.34 -8.08 -3.57
N VAL A 51 5.24 -7.36 -3.42
CA VAL A 51 3.90 -7.92 -3.52
C VAL A 51 3.22 -7.34 -4.75
N LYS A 52 2.59 -8.20 -5.55
CA LYS A 52 1.75 -7.80 -6.68
C LYS A 52 0.33 -8.28 -6.46
N ILE A 53 -0.64 -7.41 -6.73
CA ILE A 53 -2.06 -7.71 -6.76
C ILE A 53 -2.58 -7.29 -8.14
N GLY A 54 -2.63 -8.26 -9.07
CA GLY A 54 -2.80 -7.96 -10.50
C GLY A 54 -1.70 -7.02 -11.01
N ASN A 55 -2.09 -5.86 -11.55
CA ASN A 55 -1.16 -4.86 -12.10
C ASN A 55 -0.65 -3.85 -11.05
N THR A 56 -1.07 -3.97 -9.80
CA THR A 56 -0.60 -3.10 -8.71
C THR A 56 0.58 -3.79 -8.01
N GLN A 57 1.68 -3.06 -7.80
CA GLN A 57 2.88 -3.59 -7.14
C GLN A 57 3.31 -2.67 -5.99
N VAL A 58 3.73 -3.28 -4.88
CA VAL A 58 4.35 -2.59 -3.73
C VAL A 58 5.69 -3.26 -3.41
N LEU A 59 6.66 -2.44 -3.01
CA LEU A 59 7.96 -2.88 -2.49
C LEU A 59 8.05 -2.44 -1.02
N ALA A 60 8.28 -3.39 -0.12
CA ALA A 60 8.55 -3.13 1.28
C ALA A 60 9.95 -3.62 1.66
N GLY A 61 10.64 -2.85 2.48
CA GLY A 61 11.94 -3.20 3.06
C GLY A 61 11.93 -2.88 4.54
N ILE A 62 12.56 -3.74 5.33
CA ILE A 62 12.76 -3.57 6.77
C ILE A 62 14.21 -3.20 6.98
N LYS A 63 14.40 -2.15 7.78
CA LYS A 63 15.68 -1.71 8.30
C LYS A 63 15.60 -1.64 9.81
N MET A 64 16.62 -2.17 10.46
CA MET A 64 16.73 -2.16 11.92
C MET A 64 18.03 -1.47 12.30
N ASP A 65 18.00 -0.69 13.37
CA ASP A 65 19.17 -0.06 13.97
C ASP A 65 19.04 -0.11 15.49
N VAL A 66 20.17 0.02 16.18
CA VAL A 66 20.20 0.08 17.64
C VAL A 66 20.07 1.54 18.07
N GLY A 67 19.03 1.83 18.83
CA GLY A 67 18.73 3.18 19.32
C GLY A 67 18.33 3.18 20.79
N GLU A 68 18.34 4.36 21.40
CA GLU A 68 17.79 4.55 22.74
C GLU A 68 16.26 4.49 22.67
N PRO A 69 15.60 3.68 23.52
CA PRO A 69 14.14 3.61 23.58
C PRO A 69 13.56 4.92 24.15
N TYR A 70 12.24 5.11 24.00
CA TYR A 70 11.59 6.27 24.61
C TYR A 70 11.59 6.15 26.14
N SER A 71 11.72 7.28 26.83
CA SER A 71 11.82 7.34 28.29
C SER A 71 10.56 6.85 29.02
N ASP A 72 9.39 6.89 28.35
CA ASP A 72 8.12 6.36 28.85
C ASP A 72 7.96 4.84 28.63
N SER A 73 8.79 4.25 27.77
CA SER A 73 8.71 2.84 27.36
C SER A 73 10.11 2.21 27.17
N PRO A 74 10.93 2.16 28.23
CA PRO A 74 12.35 1.78 28.14
C PRO A 74 12.59 0.30 27.77
N GLU A 75 11.61 -0.58 28.00
CA GLU A 75 11.69 -2.02 27.71
C GLU A 75 11.14 -2.37 26.31
N SER A 76 10.76 -1.36 25.50
CA SER A 76 10.12 -1.55 24.20
C SER A 76 10.93 -0.95 23.06
N GLY A 77 11.01 -1.68 21.95
CA GLY A 77 11.57 -1.16 20.70
C GLY A 77 10.62 -0.19 19.99
N VAL A 78 11.17 0.58 19.06
CA VAL A 78 10.39 1.52 18.24
C VAL A 78 10.16 0.94 16.85
N LEU A 79 8.89 0.83 16.46
CA LEU A 79 8.47 0.54 15.10
C LEU A 79 7.98 1.82 14.45
N THR A 80 8.52 2.15 13.27
CA THR A 80 8.05 3.24 12.43
C THR A 80 7.76 2.71 11.02
N THR A 81 6.52 2.87 10.57
CA THR A 81 6.12 2.55 9.21
C THR A 81 6.05 3.82 8.37
N SER A 82 6.66 3.81 7.19
CA SER A 82 6.56 4.88 6.20
C SER A 82 6.12 4.34 4.84
N ALA A 83 5.48 5.19 4.05
CA ALA A 83 5.10 4.87 2.68
C ALA A 83 5.46 6.04 1.77
N GLU A 84 5.98 5.71 0.58
CA GLU A 84 6.33 6.68 -0.44
C GLU A 84 5.54 6.41 -1.72
N LEU A 85 4.89 7.45 -2.23
CA LEU A 85 4.18 7.44 -3.50
C LEU A 85 5.00 8.23 -4.51
N ILE A 86 5.86 7.52 -5.24
CA ILE A 86 6.83 8.13 -6.17
C ILE A 86 6.20 8.42 -7.55
N PRO A 87 6.68 9.42 -8.31
CA PRO A 87 6.16 9.75 -9.64
C PRO A 87 6.17 8.60 -10.66
N MET A 88 7.03 7.59 -10.47
CA MET A 88 7.04 6.39 -11.32
C MET A 88 5.79 5.51 -11.13
N ALA A 89 5.11 5.59 -9.97
CA ALA A 89 3.95 4.76 -9.67
C ALA A 89 2.64 5.33 -10.22
N SER A 90 2.54 6.64 -10.40
CA SER A 90 1.38 7.32 -10.99
C SER A 90 1.76 8.71 -11.51
N PRO A 91 1.20 9.17 -12.65
CA PRO A 91 1.39 10.54 -13.12
C PRO A 91 0.86 11.61 -12.16
N ASP A 92 -0.04 11.24 -11.23
CA ASP A 92 -0.59 12.17 -10.22
C ASP A 92 0.31 12.31 -8.99
N PHE A 93 1.34 11.48 -8.85
CA PHE A 93 2.29 11.56 -7.75
C PHE A 93 3.42 12.53 -8.11
N GLU A 94 3.65 13.49 -7.23
CA GLU A 94 4.75 14.46 -7.37
C GLU A 94 5.81 14.15 -6.32
N ALA A 95 7.05 14.48 -6.63
CA ALA A 95 8.15 14.35 -5.68
C ALA A 95 8.00 15.36 -4.54
N GLY A 96 8.42 14.97 -3.35
CA GLY A 96 8.38 15.81 -2.16
C GLY A 96 8.05 15.01 -0.91
N PRO A 97 7.78 15.71 0.20
CA PRO A 97 7.32 15.06 1.43
C PRO A 97 6.04 14.24 1.20
N PRO A 98 5.83 13.15 1.96
CA PRO A 98 4.61 12.36 1.89
C PRO A 98 3.35 13.23 2.04
N ARG A 99 2.40 13.08 1.14
CA ARG A 99 1.07 13.71 1.21
C ARG A 99 0.10 12.85 2.02
N GLU A 100 -1.10 13.37 2.23
CA GLU A 100 -2.18 12.73 2.99
C GLU A 100 -2.34 11.24 2.69
N ASP A 101 -2.52 10.86 1.41
CA ASP A 101 -2.69 9.44 1.01
C ASP A 101 -1.54 8.53 1.45
N ALA A 102 -0.30 9.01 1.36
CA ALA A 102 0.88 8.25 1.76
C ALA A 102 0.98 8.14 3.29
N ILE A 103 0.67 9.22 4.01
CA ILE A 103 0.64 9.26 5.48
C ILE A 103 -0.45 8.33 6.02
N GLU A 104 -1.65 8.39 5.43
CA GLU A 104 -2.77 7.53 5.80
C GLU A 104 -2.43 6.06 5.56
N LEU A 105 -1.91 5.72 4.38
CA LEU A 105 -1.50 4.36 4.06
C LEU A 105 -0.48 3.82 5.07
N ALA A 106 0.56 4.60 5.38
CA ALA A 106 1.56 4.22 6.37
C ALA A 106 0.93 4.00 7.76
N ARG A 107 0.01 4.86 8.19
CA ARG A 107 -0.68 4.76 9.48
C ARG A 107 -1.60 3.55 9.58
N VAL A 108 -2.34 3.23 8.53
CA VAL A 108 -3.21 2.05 8.49
C VAL A 108 -2.38 0.77 8.61
N VAL A 109 -1.25 0.71 7.91
CA VAL A 109 -0.31 -0.42 8.00
C VAL A 109 0.33 -0.50 9.39
N ASP A 110 0.82 0.63 9.94
CA ASP A 110 1.43 0.66 11.28
C ASP A 110 0.47 0.15 12.35
N ARG A 111 -0.77 0.64 12.34
CA ARG A 111 -1.82 0.20 13.26
C ARG A 111 -2.16 -1.27 13.07
N GLY A 112 -2.27 -1.74 11.82
CA GLY A 112 -2.54 -3.14 11.55
C GLY A 112 -1.48 -4.07 12.14
N ILE A 113 -0.20 -3.69 12.09
CA ILE A 113 0.89 -4.45 12.68
C ILE A 113 0.85 -4.33 14.21
N ARG A 114 0.84 -3.11 14.74
CA ARG A 114 0.95 -2.82 16.17
C ARG A 114 -0.21 -3.39 16.99
N GLU A 115 -1.44 -3.17 16.55
CA GLU A 115 -2.65 -3.60 17.27
C GLU A 115 -2.88 -5.11 17.17
N SER A 116 -2.18 -5.80 16.27
CA SER A 116 -2.27 -7.25 16.15
C SER A 116 -1.39 -8.02 17.13
N GLU A 117 -0.48 -7.33 17.84
CA GLU A 117 0.48 -7.94 18.79
C GLU A 117 1.30 -9.10 18.20
N VAL A 118 1.48 -9.10 16.87
CA VAL A 118 2.24 -10.15 16.17
C VAL A 118 3.76 -9.97 16.26
N ILE A 119 4.21 -8.81 16.74
CA ILE A 119 5.62 -8.45 16.96
C ILE A 119 5.75 -7.74 18.30
#